data_AF-A0AAW9JNU1-F1
#
_entry.id   AF-A0AAW9JNU1-F1
#
_cell.length_a   1.000
_cell.length_b   1.000
_cell.length_c   1.000
_cell.angle_alpha   90.00
_cell.angle_beta   90.00
_cell.angle_gamma   90.00
#
_symmetry.space_group_name_H-M   'P 1'
#
loop_
_entity.id
_entity.type
_entity.pdbx_description
1 polymer ?
#
loop_
_entity_poly.entity_id
_entity_poly.type
_entity_poly.pdbx_seq_one_letter_code
_entity_poly.pdbx_strand_id
1 'polypeptide(L)'
;MKKWNSLTLNQQKEVLICTNIFLFFILFGVIFIALKMSIYLIFWTFYLAILGLLDYAYLIYRKKAIFNKITMIKELLDIPLTEMRMVIQGTRFDLMNWDYKNTPISRKNLFRLEEYMEDRYFLAFHERYQKEVAEQKLAEKQAAENGLAGIVE
;
A
#
# COMPACT_ATOMS: atom_id res chain seq x y z
N MET A 1 -1.76 -17.98 -40.04
CA MET A 1 -1.11 -17.96 -38.71
C MET A 1 0.19 -17.12 -38.73
N LYS A 2 0.15 -15.80 -39.00
CA LYS A 2 1.36 -14.96 -39.07
C LYS A 2 1.28 -13.61 -38.31
N LYS A 3 0.16 -13.32 -37.66
CA LYS A 3 -0.13 -11.98 -37.09
C LYS A 3 0.05 -11.85 -35.57
N TRP A 4 0.34 -12.95 -34.87
CA TRP A 4 0.48 -12.96 -33.40
C TRP A 4 1.91 -12.66 -32.91
N ASN A 5 2.92 -12.80 -33.77
CA ASN A 5 4.34 -12.66 -33.39
C ASN A 5 4.87 -11.23 -33.31
N SER A 6 4.03 -10.20 -33.54
CA SER A 6 4.44 -8.79 -33.49
C SER A 6 4.04 -8.07 -32.19
N LEU A 7 3.42 -8.77 -31.24
CA LEU A 7 2.95 -8.20 -29.98
C LEU A 7 3.99 -8.44 -28.87
N THR A 8 4.25 -7.41 -28.07
CA THR A 8 5.11 -7.55 -26.89
C THR A 8 4.47 -8.50 -25.87
N LEU A 9 5.29 -9.12 -25.01
CA LEU A 9 4.82 -10.10 -24.01
C LEU A 9 3.67 -9.58 -23.14
N ASN A 10 3.66 -8.27 -22.82
CA ASN A 10 2.57 -7.64 -22.07
C ASN A 10 1.28 -7.52 -22.90
N GLN A 11 1.35 -7.17 -24.18
CA GLN A 11 0.15 -7.10 -25.02
C GLN A 11 -0.46 -8.47 -25.30
N GLN A 12 0.36 -9.52 -25.41
CA GLN A 12 -0.18 -10.88 -25.50
C GLN A 12 -0.91 -11.31 -24.21
N LYS A 13 -0.40 -10.92 -23.03
CA LYS A 13 -1.08 -11.17 -21.75
C LYS A 13 -2.41 -10.43 -21.66
N GLU A 14 -2.46 -9.17 -22.08
CA GLU A 14 -3.70 -8.37 -22.09
C GLU A 14 -4.76 -8.98 -23.03
N VAL A 15 -4.38 -9.37 -24.25
CA VAL A 15 -5.31 -10.00 -25.20
C VAL A 15 -5.82 -11.35 -24.65
N LEU A 16 -4.96 -12.13 -24.01
CA LEU A 16 -5.35 -13.40 -23.38
C LEU A 16 -6.35 -13.17 -22.24
N ILE A 17 -6.10 -12.17 -21.38
CA ILE A 17 -7.01 -11.79 -20.29
C ILE A 17 -8.37 -11.36 -20.85
N CYS A 18 -8.39 -10.45 -21.83
CA CYS A 18 -9.62 -9.97 -22.46
C CYS A 18 -10.41 -11.11 -23.12
N THR A 19 -9.72 -12.03 -23.80
CA THR A 19 -10.34 -13.18 -24.47
C THR A 19 -10.93 -14.17 -23.44
N ASN A 20 -10.22 -14.44 -22.34
CA ASN A 20 -10.72 -15.29 -21.26
C ASN A 20 -11.93 -14.67 -20.56
N ILE A 21 -11.91 -13.37 -20.30
CA ILE A 21 -13.06 -12.65 -19.73
C ILE A 21 -14.27 -12.75 -20.68
N PHE A 22 -14.07 -12.50 -21.97
CA PHE A 22 -15.15 -12.60 -22.96
C PHE A 22 -15.74 -14.01 -23.06
N LEU A 23 -14.88 -15.03 -23.12
CA LEU A 23 -15.31 -16.44 -23.09
C LEU A 23 -16.10 -16.78 -21.83
N PHE A 24 -15.67 -16.30 -20.66
CA PHE A 24 -16.38 -16.49 -19.40
C PHE A 24 -17.80 -15.90 -19.45
N PHE A 25 -17.97 -14.69 -19.94
CA PHE A 25 -19.29 -14.06 -20.09
C PHE A 25 -20.19 -14.81 -21.08
N ILE A 26 -19.65 -15.31 -22.19
CA ILE A 26 -20.41 -16.13 -23.15
C ILE A 26 -20.88 -17.43 -22.50
N LEU A 27 -19.97 -18.14 -21.83
CA LEU A 27 -20.28 -19.42 -21.17
C LEU A 27 -21.35 -19.24 -20.09
N PHE A 28 -21.22 -18.20 -19.26
CA PHE A 28 -22.25 -17.86 -18.27
C PHE A 28 -23.57 -17.49 -18.93
N GLY A 29 -23.57 -16.70 -20.01
CA GLY A 29 -24.78 -16.37 -20.77
C GLY A 29 -25.50 -17.61 -21.30
N VAL A 30 -24.76 -18.58 -21.86
CA VAL A 30 -25.31 -19.86 -22.34
C VAL A 30 -25.91 -20.67 -21.19
N ILE A 31 -25.23 -20.75 -20.04
CA ILE A 31 -25.73 -21.46 -18.85
C ILE A 31 -27.05 -20.83 -18.35
N PHE A 32 -27.12 -19.50 -18.29
CA PHE A 32 -28.33 -18.82 -17.83
C PHE A 32 -29.52 -18.97 -18.79
N ILE A 33 -29.28 -18.97 -20.10
CA ILE A 33 -30.30 -19.25 -21.12
C ILE A 33 -30.79 -20.71 -20.98
N ALA A 34 -29.87 -21.66 -20.78
CA ALA A 34 -30.21 -23.08 -20.59
C ALA A 34 -31.06 -23.30 -19.32
N LEU A 35 -30.81 -22.53 -18.26
CA LEU A 35 -31.56 -22.56 -17.01
C LEU A 35 -32.91 -21.82 -17.08
N LYS A 36 -33.27 -21.22 -18.23
CA LYS A 36 -34.47 -20.39 -18.41
C LYS A 36 -34.64 -19.32 -17.34
N MET A 37 -33.52 -18.79 -16.83
CA MET A 37 -33.54 -17.72 -15.84
C MET A 37 -34.07 -16.43 -16.47
N SER A 38 -34.85 -15.65 -15.73
CA SER A 38 -35.35 -14.38 -16.24
C SER A 38 -34.17 -13.44 -16.52
N ILE A 39 -34.25 -12.67 -17.60
CA ILE A 39 -33.20 -11.71 -17.99
C ILE A 39 -32.88 -10.74 -16.84
N TYR A 40 -33.89 -10.40 -16.04
CA TYR A 40 -33.74 -9.59 -14.83
C TYR A 40 -32.83 -10.26 -13.77
N LEU A 41 -33.03 -11.56 -13.49
CA LEU A 41 -32.17 -12.30 -12.55
C LEU A 41 -30.74 -12.43 -13.07
N ILE A 42 -30.56 -12.63 -14.38
CA ILE A 42 -29.25 -12.68 -15.02
C ILE A 42 -28.53 -11.35 -14.82
N PHE A 43 -29.18 -10.23 -15.14
CA PHE A 43 -28.61 -8.90 -14.96
C PHE A 43 -28.27 -8.62 -13.48
N TRP A 44 -29.16 -9.00 -12.57
CA TRP A 44 -28.97 -8.82 -11.13
C TRP A 44 -27.77 -9.62 -10.58
N THR A 45 -27.60 -10.87 -11.02
CA THR A 45 -26.44 -11.69 -10.60
C THR A 45 -25.12 -11.14 -11.13
N PHE A 46 -25.07 -10.66 -12.38
CA PHE A 46 -23.88 -9.99 -12.92
C PHE A 46 -23.58 -8.69 -12.19
N TYR A 47 -24.60 -7.89 -11.88
CA TYR A 47 -24.45 -6.66 -11.13
C TYR A 47 -23.83 -6.90 -9.74
N LEU A 48 -24.35 -7.89 -9.00
CA LEU A 48 -23.80 -8.30 -7.71
C LEU A 48 -22.37 -8.87 -7.83
N ALA A 49 -22.09 -9.65 -8.87
CA ALA A 49 -20.75 -10.19 -9.11
C ALA A 49 -19.73 -9.08 -9.39
N ILE A 50 -20.10 -8.06 -10.18
CA ILE A 50 -19.25 -6.90 -10.46
C ILE A 50 -18.98 -6.10 -9.17
N LEU A 51 -20.02 -5.85 -8.36
CA LEU A 51 -19.85 -5.17 -7.06
C LEU A 51 -18.92 -5.96 -6.13
N GLY A 52 -19.09 -7.28 -6.03
CA GLY A 52 -18.21 -8.12 -5.22
C GLY A 52 -16.76 -8.13 -5.72
N LEU A 53 -16.55 -8.08 -7.04
CA LEU A 53 -15.22 -8.04 -7.63
C LEU A 53 -14.54 -6.69 -7.41
N LEU A 54 -15.30 -5.58 -7.46
CA LEU A 54 -14.83 -4.25 -7.09
C LEU A 54 -14.42 -4.17 -5.62
N ASP A 55 -15.24 -4.71 -4.72
CA ASP A 55 -14.94 -4.73 -3.28
C ASP A 55 -13.69 -5.57 -2.99
N TYR A 56 -13.56 -6.74 -3.62
CA TYR A 56 -12.36 -7.56 -3.52
C TYR A 56 -11.11 -6.84 -4.05
N ALA A 57 -11.21 -6.17 -5.20
CA ALA A 57 -10.12 -5.38 -5.77
C ALA A 57 -9.72 -4.22 -4.84
N TYR A 58 -10.71 -3.54 -4.25
CA TYR A 58 -10.48 -2.48 -3.27
C TYR A 58 -9.74 -2.99 -2.02
N LEU A 59 -10.12 -4.16 -1.51
CA LEU A 59 -9.44 -4.79 -0.37
C LEU A 59 -7.98 -5.14 -0.67
N ILE A 60 -7.68 -5.64 -1.87
CA ILE A 60 -6.30 -5.89 -2.31
C ILE A 60 -5.53 -4.58 -2.42
N TYR A 61 -6.11 -3.58 -3.08
CA TYR A 61 -5.50 -2.27 -3.24
C TYR A 61 -5.16 -1.64 -1.89
N ARG A 62 -6.10 -1.64 -0.95
CA ARG A 62 -5.90 -1.12 0.40
C ARG A 62 -4.77 -1.82 1.14
N LYS A 63 -4.71 -3.16 1.06
CA LYS A 63 -3.60 -3.93 1.68
C LYS A 63 -2.26 -3.51 1.08
N LYS A 64 -2.18 -3.34 -0.23
CA LYS A 64 -0.97 -2.91 -0.93
C LYS A 64 -0.56 -1.48 -0.55
N ALA A 65 -1.53 -0.57 -0.44
CA ALA A 65 -1.29 0.82 -0.05
C ALA A 65 -0.66 0.90 1.36
N ILE A 66 -1.22 0.18 2.33
CA ILE A 66 -0.69 0.13 3.70
C ILE A 66 0.72 -0.48 3.71
N PHE A 67 0.93 -1.57 2.97
CA PHE A 67 2.25 -2.19 2.88
C PHE A 67 3.30 -1.22 2.34
N ASN A 68 2.99 -0.49 1.26
CA ASN A 68 3.88 0.51 0.69
C ASN A 68 4.18 1.66 1.67
N LYS A 69 3.18 2.12 2.42
CA LYS A 69 3.36 3.15 3.45
C LYS A 69 4.33 2.69 4.53
N ILE A 70 4.16 1.47 5.04
CA ILE A 70 5.06 0.87 6.01
C ILE A 70 6.48 0.75 5.42
N THR A 71 6.62 0.28 4.17
CA THR A 71 7.93 0.20 3.50
C THR A 71 8.62 1.55 3.45
N MET A 72 7.90 2.61 3.05
CA MET A 72 8.45 3.95 2.95
C MET A 72 8.96 4.46 4.30
N ILE A 73 8.17 4.30 5.37
CA ILE A 73 8.59 4.73 6.72
C ILE A 73 9.76 3.89 7.22
N LYS A 74 9.75 2.58 6.95
CA LYS A 74 10.83 1.66 7.33
C LYS A 74 12.15 2.07 6.69
N GLU A 75 12.14 2.41 5.41
CA GLU A 75 13.32 2.86 4.67
C GLU A 75 13.79 4.24 5.16
N LEU A 76 12.86 5.14 5.47
CA LEU A 76 13.19 6.49 5.93
C LEU A 76 13.82 6.53 7.33
N LEU A 77 13.34 5.69 8.25
CA LEU A 77 13.79 5.63 9.64
C LEU A 77 14.76 4.47 9.90
N ASP A 78 15.14 3.72 8.87
CA ASP A 78 15.96 2.50 8.92
C ASP A 78 15.52 1.49 10.00
N ILE A 79 14.20 1.25 10.09
CA ILE A 79 13.64 0.36 11.12
C ILE A 79 13.95 -1.10 10.75
N PRO A 80 14.56 -1.88 11.66
CA PRO A 80 14.87 -3.28 11.40
C PRO A 80 13.61 -4.17 11.45
N LEU A 81 13.63 -5.26 10.67
CA LEU A 81 12.51 -6.22 10.63
C LEU A 81 12.26 -6.91 11.99
N THR A 82 13.29 -7.00 12.83
CA THR A 82 13.19 -7.54 14.20
C THR A 82 12.24 -6.70 15.06
N GLU A 83 12.28 -5.38 14.92
CA GLU A 83 11.41 -4.46 15.66
C GLU A 83 9.96 -4.58 15.18
N MET A 84 9.75 -4.61 13.86
CA MET A 84 8.43 -4.85 13.27
C MET A 84 7.82 -6.18 13.74
N ARG A 85 8.64 -7.22 13.88
CA ARG A 85 8.22 -8.52 14.41
C ARG A 85 7.77 -8.46 15.86
N MET A 86 8.45 -7.67 16.70
CA MET A 86 8.05 -7.47 18.10
C MET A 86 6.67 -6.80 18.20
N VAL A 87 6.40 -5.80 17.36
CA VAL A 87 5.12 -5.08 17.32
C VAL A 87 3.95 -6.01 16.99
N ILE A 88 4.14 -6.94 16.05
CA ILE A 88 3.09 -7.91 15.70
C ILE A 88 3.05 -9.12 16.64
N GLN A 89 3.94 -9.18 17.65
CA GLN A 89 4.14 -10.35 18.51
C GLN A 89 4.38 -11.64 17.70
N GLY A 90 5.08 -11.50 16.58
CA GLY A 90 5.35 -12.60 15.64
C GLY A 90 6.49 -13.48 16.12
N THR A 91 6.49 -14.73 15.67
CA THR A 91 7.58 -15.68 15.88
C THR A 91 8.81 -15.32 15.05
N ARG A 92 9.95 -15.95 15.32
CA ARG A 92 11.20 -15.73 14.56
C ARG A 92 11.10 -16.01 13.06
N PHE A 93 10.08 -16.77 12.65
CA PHE A 93 9.81 -17.12 11.26
C PHE A 93 8.84 -16.14 10.58
N ASP A 94 8.10 -15.37 11.37
CA ASP A 94 7.24 -14.30 10.87
C ASP A 94 8.10 -13.11 10.44
N LEU A 95 7.77 -12.50 9.31
CA LEU A 95 8.50 -11.35 8.75
C LEU A 95 10.00 -11.63 8.57
N MET A 96 10.39 -12.79 8.02
CA MET A 96 11.79 -13.02 7.61
C MET A 96 12.19 -12.12 6.43
N ASN A 97 11.30 -12.00 5.46
CA ASN A 97 11.46 -11.11 4.31
C ASN A 97 10.28 -10.12 4.28
N TRP A 98 10.56 -8.91 3.82
CA TRP A 98 9.55 -7.87 3.62
C TRP A 98 9.29 -7.69 2.12
N ASP A 99 8.31 -8.43 1.61
CA ASP A 99 7.81 -8.35 0.24
C ASP A 99 6.30 -8.61 0.25
N TYR A 100 5.52 -7.69 -0.34
CA TYR A 100 4.06 -7.76 -0.40
C TYR A 100 3.54 -9.13 -0.88
N LYS A 101 4.25 -9.78 -1.82
CA LYS A 101 3.84 -11.08 -2.36
C LYS A 101 4.18 -12.26 -1.44
N ASN A 102 5.30 -12.17 -0.73
CA ASN A 102 5.92 -13.30 -0.02
C ASN A 102 5.85 -13.18 1.49
N THR A 103 5.39 -12.05 2.04
CA THR A 103 5.22 -11.85 3.48
C THR A 103 3.82 -12.29 3.90
N PRO A 104 3.68 -13.45 4.57
CA PRO A 104 2.41 -13.85 5.16
C PRO A 104 2.13 -12.98 6.39
N ILE A 105 1.34 -11.92 6.21
CA ILE A 105 0.88 -11.07 7.31
C ILE A 105 -0.64 -10.95 7.31
N SER A 106 -1.23 -11.13 8.50
CA SER A 106 -2.65 -10.93 8.73
C SER A 106 -3.02 -9.45 8.64
N ARG A 107 -4.26 -9.15 8.24
CA ARG A 107 -4.72 -7.75 8.12
C ARG A 107 -4.63 -7.00 9.46
N LYS A 108 -4.96 -7.68 10.57
CA LYS A 108 -4.86 -7.10 11.93
C LYS A 108 -3.43 -6.69 12.27
N ASN A 109 -2.46 -7.54 11.95
CA ASN A 109 -1.05 -7.25 12.23
C ASN A 109 -0.50 -6.15 11.31
N LEU A 110 -1.00 -6.08 10.07
CA LEU A 110 -0.65 -5.01 9.15
C LEU A 110 -1.12 -3.64 9.66
N PHE A 111 -2.34 -3.54 10.20
CA PHE A 111 -2.83 -2.29 10.80
C PHE A 111 -2.06 -1.89 12.06
N ARG A 112 -1.72 -2.86 12.92
CA ARG A 112 -0.87 -2.58 14.11
C ARG A 112 0.50 -2.03 13.72
N LEU A 113 1.08 -2.55 12.64
CA LEU A 113 2.33 -2.02 12.10
C LEU A 113 2.15 -0.63 11.51
N GLU A 114 1.06 -0.37 10.79
CA GLU A 114 0.78 0.96 10.24
C GLU A 114 0.75 2.01 11.35
N GLU A 115 -0.03 1.77 12.41
CA GLU A 115 -0.16 2.65 13.57
C GLU A 115 1.21 2.88 14.26
N TYR A 116 1.97 1.80 14.50
CA TYR A 116 3.30 1.90 15.07
C TYR A 116 4.27 2.74 14.23
N MET A 117 4.24 2.56 12.91
CA MET A 117 5.14 3.26 12.00
C MET A 117 4.76 4.74 11.88
N GLU A 118 3.47 5.06 11.89
CA GLU A 118 2.99 6.44 11.96
C GLU A 118 3.43 7.14 13.24
N ASP A 119 3.31 6.49 14.39
CA ASP A 119 3.77 7.04 15.67
C ASP A 119 5.28 7.32 15.66
N ARG A 120 6.08 6.37 15.15
CA ARG A 120 7.53 6.54 15.02
C ARG A 120 7.91 7.63 14.05
N TYR A 121 7.20 7.74 12.94
CA TYR A 121 7.36 8.83 11.99
C TYR A 121 7.05 10.17 12.64
N PHE A 122 5.92 10.29 13.34
CA PHE A 122 5.53 11.52 14.02
C PHE A 122 6.57 11.95 15.07
N LEU A 123 7.04 11.02 15.90
CA LEU A 123 8.06 11.30 16.91
C LEU A 123 9.38 11.78 16.29
N ALA A 124 9.88 11.09 15.27
CA ALA A 124 11.15 11.44 14.63
C ALA A 124 11.10 12.82 13.94
N PHE A 125 9.98 13.14 13.29
CA PHE A 125 9.81 14.45 12.64
C PHE A 125 9.53 15.58 13.65
N HIS A 126 8.79 15.29 14.72
CA HIS A 126 8.59 16.27 15.80
C HIS A 126 9.91 16.61 16.51
N GLU A 127 10.76 15.62 16.76
CA GLU A 127 12.08 15.83 17.37
C GLU A 127 13.01 16.65 16.45
N ARG A 128 13.00 16.38 15.13
CA ARG A 128 13.74 17.19 14.15
C ARG A 128 13.27 18.64 14.13
N TYR A 129 11.95 18.86 14.10
CA TYR A 129 11.39 20.20 14.12
C TYR A 129 11.75 20.96 15.41
N GLN A 130 11.69 20.30 16.57
CA GLN A 130 12.10 20.92 17.83
C GLN A 130 13.59 21.27 17.86
N LYS A 131 14.46 20.43 17.29
CA LYS A 131 15.90 20.72 17.16
C LYS A 131 16.16 21.92 16.26
N GLU A 132 15.53 21.98 15.09
CA GLU A 132 15.67 23.12 14.16
C GLU A 132 15.19 24.44 14.79
N VAL A 133 14.05 24.42 15.51
CA VAL A 133 13.55 25.60 16.23
C VAL A 133 14.45 25.99 17.40
N ALA A 134 15.04 25.02 18.10
CA ALA A 134 16.00 25.29 19.18
C ALA A 134 17.30 25.88 18.64
N GLU A 135 17.81 25.38 17.51
CA GLU A 135 18.99 25.90 16.82
C GLU A 135 18.76 27.32 16.30
N GLN A 136 17.58 27.61 15.72
CA GLN A 136 17.22 28.97 15.31
C GLN A 136 17.15 29.93 16.50
N LYS A 137 16.53 29.52 17.61
CA LYS A 137 16.49 30.35 18.84
C LYS A 137 17.87 30.55 19.47
N LEU A 138 18.77 29.57 19.36
CA LEU A 138 20.16 29.71 19.80
C LEU A 138 20.94 30.66 18.89
N ALA A 139 20.75 30.57 17.57
CA ALA A 139 21.35 31.49 16.61
C ALA A 139 20.86 32.94 16.78
N GLU A 140 19.56 33.15 17.05
CA GLU A 140 19.00 34.46 17.38
C GLU A 140 19.56 35.02 18.69
N LYS A 141 19.74 34.19 19.72
CA LYS A 141 20.38 34.61 20.98
C LYS A 141 21.84 34.99 20.80
N GLN A 142 22.60 34.22 20.03
CA GLN A 142 24.00 34.52 19.74
C GLN A 142 24.14 35.77 18.85
N ALA A 143 23.22 36.00 17.92
CA ALA A 143 23.19 37.24 17.14
C ALA A 143 22.83 38.46 18.00
N ALA A 144 21.96 38.31 18.99
CA ALA A 144 21.61 39.36 19.95
C ALA A 144 22.77 39.69 20.92
N GLU A 145 23.50 38.69 21.42
CA GLU A 145 24.69 38.91 22.26
C GLU A 145 25.85 39.55 21.49
N ASN A 146 26.12 39.11 20.25
CA ASN A 146 27.15 39.72 19.41
C ASN A 146 26.77 41.12 18.90
N GLY A 147 25.47 41.42 18.75
CA GLY A 147 24.96 42.75 18.44
C GLY A 147 25.06 43.74 19.61
N LEU A 148 25.03 43.25 20.85
CA LEU A 148 25.20 44.07 22.06
C LEU A 148 26.67 44.40 22.35
N ALA A 149 27.61 43.53 21.97
CA ALA A 149 29.05 43.78 22.12
C ALA A 149 29.59 44.87 21.19
N GLY A 150 28.91 45.20 20.09
CA GLY A 150 29.30 46.25 19.14
C GLY A 150 28.77 47.66 19.46
N ILE A 151 27.99 47.84 20.54
CA ILE A 151 27.42 49.14 20.94
C ILE A 151 28.17 49.71 22.16
N VAL A 152 29.12 48.96 22.72
CA VAL A 152 29.98 49.40 23.83
C VAL A 152 31.44 49.36 23.39
N GLU A 153 31.80 50.20 22.42
CA GLU A 153 33.17 50.68 22.19
C GLU A 153 33.15 52.17 21.85
#